data_AF-A0A850BF76-F1
#
_entry.id   AF-A0A850BF76-F1
#
_cell.length_a   1.000
_cell.length_b   1.000
_cell.length_c   1.000
_cell.angle_alpha   90.00
_cell.angle_beta   90.00
_cell.angle_gamma   90.00
#
_symmetry.space_group_name_H-M   'P 1'
#
loop_
_entity.id
_entity.type
_entity.pdbx_description
1 polymer ?
#
loop_
_entity_poly.entity_id
_entity_poly.type
_entity_poly.pdbx_seq_one_letter_code
_entity_poly.pdbx_strand_id
1 'polypeptide(L)'
;MSYSLAPGPHQVRVTVPKSKCCKPYSGTQTILPAPAGKPDEVQAIVIRLETLPATVSLAGAPPNGQYTCPSLGLSGFSGGSKQITLSDVVWVGTCEFRAPSASVKTATVTLKAGEPNTIEWP
;
A
#
# COMPACT_ATOMS: atom_id res chain seq x y z
N MET A 1 -9.36 -20.88 1.32
CA MET A 1 -8.45 -22.04 1.35
C MET A 1 -8.26 -22.43 2.81
N SER A 2 -8.45 -23.70 3.17
CA SER A 2 -8.29 -24.20 4.53
C SER A 2 -7.27 -25.33 4.54
N TYR A 3 -6.57 -25.51 5.66
CA TYR A 3 -5.56 -26.53 5.87
C TYR A 3 -5.84 -27.24 7.19
N SER A 4 -5.61 -28.56 7.25
CA SER A 4 -5.67 -29.32 8.50
C SER A 4 -4.28 -29.31 9.15
N LEU A 5 -4.18 -28.69 10.32
CA LEU A 5 -2.93 -28.54 11.08
C LEU A 5 -3.15 -28.98 12.52
N ALA A 6 -2.17 -29.70 13.09
CA ALA A 6 -2.20 -30.02 14.51
C ALA A 6 -2.04 -28.75 15.37
N PRO A 7 -2.62 -28.69 16.58
CA PRO A 7 -2.37 -27.59 17.50
C PRO A 7 -0.87 -27.46 17.81
N GLY A 8 -0.39 -26.21 17.91
CA GLY A 8 1.03 -25.91 18.15
C GLY A 8 1.63 -24.92 17.15
N PRO A 9 2.95 -24.71 17.18
CA PRO A 9 3.64 -23.76 16.32
C PRO A 9 3.88 -24.31 14.90
N HIS A 10 3.61 -23.50 13.89
CA HIS A 10 3.85 -23.81 12.48
C HIS A 10 4.63 -22.70 11.80
N GLN A 11 5.57 -23.07 10.93
CA GLN A 11 6.23 -22.11 10.05
C GLN A 11 5.30 -21.77 8.89
N VAL A 12 5.07 -20.47 8.68
CA VAL A 12 4.22 -19.96 7.62
C VAL A 12 5.03 -19.03 6.74
N ARG A 13 4.94 -19.25 5.44
CA ARG A 13 5.49 -18.36 4.42
C ARG A 13 4.37 -17.87 3.52
N VAL A 14 4.28 -16.56 3.36
CA VAL A 14 3.29 -15.93 2.47
C VAL A 14 4.04 -15.11 1.44
N THR A 15 3.79 -15.41 0.17
CA THR A 15 4.30 -14.67 -0.97
C THR A 15 3.14 -14.39 -1.92
N VAL A 16 3.18 -13.24 -2.58
CA VAL A 16 2.26 -12.92 -3.68
C VAL A 16 3.08 -12.96 -4.96
N PRO A 17 3.00 -14.05 -5.75
CA PRO A 17 3.81 -14.20 -6.96
C PRO A 17 3.62 -13.01 -7.89
N LYS A 18 4.74 -12.51 -8.44
CA LYS A 18 4.77 -11.35 -9.37
C LYS A 18 4.27 -10.02 -8.78
N SER A 19 3.97 -9.97 -7.49
CA SER A 19 3.59 -8.70 -6.86
C SER A 19 4.80 -7.81 -6.65
N LYS A 20 4.65 -6.54 -6.99
CA LYS A 20 5.58 -5.47 -6.63
C LYS A 20 5.19 -4.78 -5.33
N CYS A 21 4.02 -5.09 -4.75
CA CYS A 21 3.45 -4.29 -3.67
C CYS A 21 4.10 -4.51 -2.32
N CYS A 22 4.58 -5.72 -2.05
CA CYS A 22 4.66 -6.19 -0.68
C CYS A 22 5.86 -7.13 -0.48
N LYS A 23 6.51 -7.02 0.68
CA LYS A 23 7.55 -7.94 1.09
C LYS A 23 6.95 -9.31 1.43
N PRO A 24 7.60 -10.42 1.06
CA PRO A 24 7.26 -11.74 1.56
C PRO A 24 7.22 -11.78 3.10
N TYR A 25 6.27 -12.52 3.65
CA TYR A 25 6.23 -12.84 5.08
C TYR A 25 6.79 -14.23 5.32
N SER A 26 7.57 -14.37 6.40
CA SER A 26 8.02 -15.64 6.94
C SER A 26 8.01 -15.54 8.47
N GLY A 27 7.33 -16.47 9.14
CA GLY A 27 7.26 -16.46 10.59
C GLY A 27 6.48 -17.64 11.17
N THR A 28 6.42 -17.69 12.50
CA THR A 28 5.72 -18.75 13.23
C THR A 28 4.29 -18.32 13.55
N GLN A 29 3.33 -19.22 13.33
CA GLN A 29 1.94 -19.06 13.76
C GLN A 29 1.55 -20.21 14.68
N THR A 30 0.87 -19.89 15.78
CA THR A 30 0.40 -20.90 16.74
C THR A 30 -1.06 -21.23 16.44
N ILE A 31 -1.30 -22.50 16.09
CA ILE A 31 -2.63 -23.06 15.92
C ILE A 31 -3.15 -23.48 17.28
N LEU A 32 -4.33 -22.98 17.64
CA LEU A 32 -4.98 -23.30 18.90
C LEU A 32 -5.88 -24.53 18.72
N PRO A 33 -6.09 -25.34 19.78
CA PRO A 33 -7.09 -26.39 19.75
C PRO A 33 -8.49 -25.84 19.47
N ALA A 34 -9.31 -26.61 18.75
CA ALA A 34 -10.72 -26.27 18.57
C ALA A 34 -11.44 -26.21 19.93
N PRO A 35 -12.41 -25.29 20.12
CA PRO A 35 -13.20 -25.25 21.34
C PRO A 35 -13.97 -26.56 21.55
N ALA A 36 -14.10 -27.00 22.80
CA ALA A 36 -14.68 -28.32 23.13
C ALA A 36 -16.12 -28.54 22.59
N GLY A 37 -16.90 -27.47 22.43
CA GLY A 37 -18.25 -27.53 21.87
C GLY A 37 -18.34 -27.34 20.35
N LYS A 38 -17.21 -27.10 19.68
CA LYS A 38 -17.13 -26.76 18.26
C LYS A 38 -15.86 -27.34 17.63
N PRO A 39 -15.76 -28.68 17.51
CA PRO A 39 -14.56 -29.35 17.00
C PRO A 39 -14.21 -28.97 15.55
N ASP A 40 -15.20 -28.54 14.78
CA ASP A 40 -15.04 -28.15 13.36
C ASP A 40 -14.84 -26.64 13.16
N GLU A 41 -14.70 -25.85 14.23
CA GLU A 41 -14.50 -24.41 14.12
C GLU A 41 -13.13 -24.09 13.51
N VAL A 42 -13.15 -23.40 12.35
CA VAL A 42 -11.95 -23.02 11.63
C VAL A 42 -11.33 -21.78 12.26
N GLN A 43 -10.07 -21.88 12.68
CA GLN A 43 -9.28 -20.73 13.13
C GLN A 43 -8.88 -19.85 11.93
N ALA A 44 -9.25 -18.57 11.97
CA ALA A 44 -8.81 -17.57 10.99
C ALA A 44 -7.52 -16.88 11.46
N ILE A 45 -6.47 -16.93 10.64
CA ILE A 45 -5.20 -16.25 10.90
C ILE A 45 -4.97 -15.20 9.81
N VAL A 46 -4.85 -13.94 10.21
CA VAL A 46 -4.66 -12.83 9.28
C VAL A 46 -3.18 -12.42 9.28
N ILE A 47 -2.52 -12.60 8.14
CA ILE A 47 -1.13 -12.16 7.93
C ILE A 47 -1.15 -10.91 7.06
N ARG A 48 -0.74 -9.78 7.63
CA ARG A 48 -0.57 -8.51 6.90
C ARG A 48 0.86 -8.41 6.38
N LEU A 49 1.01 -8.23 5.07
CA LEU A 49 2.31 -8.05 4.44
C LEU A 49 2.73 -6.58 4.54
N GLU A 50 4.02 -6.33 4.75
CA GLU A 50 4.58 -4.98 4.70
C GLU A 50 4.63 -4.50 3.23
N THR A 51 4.07 -3.32 2.96
CA THR A 51 4.09 -2.69 1.64
C THR A 51 5.49 -2.15 1.31
N LEU A 52 5.91 -2.34 0.06
CA LEU A 52 7.11 -1.72 -0.49
C LEU A 52 6.85 -0.23 -0.82
N PRO A 53 7.86 0.64 -0.70
CA PRO A 53 7.72 2.05 -1.04
C PRO A 53 7.31 2.26 -2.50
N ALA A 54 6.30 3.10 -2.72
CA ALA A 54 5.95 3.62 -4.04
C ALA A 54 6.87 4.77 -4.41
N THR A 55 7.22 4.89 -5.70
CA THR A 55 7.89 6.10 -6.23
C THR A 55 6.85 6.95 -6.92
N VAL A 56 6.75 8.23 -6.58
CA VAL A 56 5.76 9.15 -7.12
C VAL A 56 6.45 10.31 -7.83
N SER A 57 6.01 10.61 -9.06
CA SER A 57 6.47 11.74 -9.86
C SER A 57 5.30 12.56 -10.39
N LEU A 58 5.52 13.85 -10.63
CA LEU A 58 4.54 14.76 -11.24
C LEU A 58 4.88 14.97 -12.73
N ALA A 59 3.93 14.70 -13.61
CA ALA A 59 4.05 14.92 -15.06
C ALA A 59 3.06 15.99 -15.56
N GLY A 60 3.39 16.60 -16.70
CA GLY A 60 2.55 17.62 -17.34
C GLY A 60 2.44 18.97 -16.63
N ALA A 61 3.14 19.14 -15.50
CA ALA A 61 3.07 20.36 -14.70
C ALA A 61 3.87 21.52 -15.32
N PRO A 62 3.41 22.78 -15.15
CA PRO A 62 4.17 23.95 -15.53
C PRO A 62 5.44 24.11 -14.66
N PRO A 63 6.39 24.99 -15.05
CA PRO A 63 7.54 25.30 -14.21
C PRO A 63 7.13 25.75 -12.80
N ASN A 64 7.75 25.16 -11.78
CA ASN A 64 7.42 25.35 -10.36
C ASN A 64 6.01 24.86 -9.97
N GLY A 65 5.37 24.03 -10.80
CA GLY A 65 4.16 23.32 -10.43
C GLY A 65 4.45 22.35 -9.28
N GLN A 66 3.60 22.36 -8.26
CA GLN A 66 3.72 21.49 -7.10
C GLN A 66 2.41 20.76 -6.85
N TYR A 67 2.52 19.58 -6.24
CA TYR A 67 1.37 18.83 -5.74
C TYR A 67 1.52 18.55 -4.24
N THR A 68 0.39 18.44 -3.57
CA THR A 68 0.30 18.02 -2.16
C THR A 68 -0.87 17.05 -2.03
N CYS A 69 -0.64 15.88 -1.44
CA CYS A 69 -1.67 14.91 -1.06
C CYS A 69 -1.72 14.86 0.48
N PRO A 70 -2.55 15.70 1.14
CA PRO A 70 -2.46 15.94 2.58
C PRO A 70 -2.67 14.67 3.43
N SER A 71 -3.60 13.79 3.03
CA SER A 71 -3.87 12.54 3.76
C SER A 71 -2.71 11.56 3.78
N LEU A 72 -1.73 11.73 2.88
CA LEU A 72 -0.49 10.95 2.84
C LEU A 72 0.72 11.73 3.39
N GLY A 73 0.58 13.01 3.72
CA GLY A 73 1.74 13.88 3.97
C GLY A 73 2.71 13.94 2.79
N LEU A 74 2.23 13.68 1.57
CA LEU A 74 3.03 13.63 0.35
C LEU A 74 3.00 14.98 -0.35
N SER A 75 4.16 15.45 -0.79
CA SER A 75 4.29 16.66 -1.61
C SER A 75 5.53 16.57 -2.48
N GLY A 76 5.49 17.24 -3.62
CA GLY A 76 6.60 17.30 -4.57
C GLY A 76 6.40 18.35 -5.66
N PHE A 77 7.44 18.53 -6.47
CA PHE A 77 7.50 19.51 -7.56
C PHE A 77 7.60 18.82 -8.92
N SER A 78 7.29 19.57 -9.98
CA SER A 78 7.50 19.17 -11.37
C SER A 78 8.95 18.71 -11.59
N GLY A 79 9.14 17.55 -12.21
CA GLY A 79 10.47 16.98 -12.48
C GLY A 79 11.13 16.28 -11.29
N GLY A 80 10.53 16.32 -10.10
CA GLY A 80 10.98 15.55 -8.94
C GLY A 80 10.31 14.19 -8.84
N SER A 81 10.99 13.24 -8.20
CA SER A 81 10.41 11.99 -7.73
C SER A 81 10.59 11.85 -6.22
N LYS A 82 9.62 11.21 -5.55
CA LYS A 82 9.64 10.99 -4.10
C LYS A 82 9.16 9.59 -3.77
N GLN A 83 9.77 8.97 -2.77
CA GLN A 83 9.33 7.68 -2.26
C GLN A 83 8.39 7.85 -1.07
N ILE A 84 7.36 7.00 -1.00
CA ILE A 84 6.41 6.95 0.12
C ILE A 84 5.95 5.52 0.36
N THR A 85 5.79 5.14 1.63
CA THR A 85 5.16 3.88 2.02
C THR A 85 3.67 4.12 2.22
N LEU A 86 2.83 3.41 1.45
CA LEU A 86 1.38 3.47 1.58
C LEU A 86 0.90 2.55 2.72
N SER A 87 -0.25 2.83 3.32
CA SER A 87 -0.86 1.92 4.32
C SER A 87 -1.42 0.66 3.68
N ASP A 88 -1.80 0.74 2.41
CA ASP A 88 -2.48 -0.28 1.64
C ASP A 88 -1.84 -0.45 0.26
N VAL A 89 -2.18 -1.56 -0.41
CA VAL A 89 -1.65 -1.89 -1.74
C VAL A 89 -1.99 -0.83 -2.78
N VAL A 90 -3.17 -0.23 -2.65
CA VAL A 90 -3.65 0.87 -3.49
C VAL A 90 -4.17 1.96 -2.58
N TRP A 91 -3.73 3.19 -2.84
CA TRP A 91 -4.30 4.39 -2.23
C TRP A 91 -5.04 5.19 -3.30
N VAL A 92 -6.22 5.67 -2.94
CA VAL A 92 -7.00 6.60 -3.76
C VAL A 92 -7.37 7.78 -2.89
N GLY A 93 -7.06 8.99 -3.33
CA GLY A 93 -7.44 10.19 -2.60
C GLY A 93 -7.23 11.46 -3.40
N THR A 94 -7.49 12.59 -2.77
CA THR A 94 -7.44 13.90 -3.42
C THR A 94 -6.09 14.56 -3.17
N CYS A 95 -5.49 15.10 -4.23
CA CYS A 95 -4.32 15.95 -4.15
C CYS A 95 -4.65 17.37 -4.64
N GLU A 96 -3.97 18.34 -4.06
CA GLU A 96 -3.97 19.75 -4.46
C GLU A 96 -2.78 20.02 -5.38
N PHE A 97 -2.99 20.86 -6.39
CA PHE A 97 -2.00 21.25 -7.39
C PHE A 97 -1.91 22.76 -7.41
N ARG A 98 -0.70 23.30 -7.27
CA ARG A 98 -0.45 24.75 -7.18
C ARG A 98 0.65 25.15 -8.15
N ALA A 99 0.44 26.25 -8.86
CA ALA A 99 1.48 26.90 -9.67
C ALA A 99 1.52 28.39 -9.31
N PRO A 100 2.67 29.08 -9.45
CA PRO A 100 2.85 30.45 -8.95
C PRO A 100 1.82 31.47 -9.45
N SER A 101 1.25 31.27 -10.63
CA SER A 101 0.30 32.18 -11.29
C SER A 101 -1.09 31.58 -11.51
N ALA A 102 -1.39 30.43 -10.90
CA ALA A 102 -2.66 29.72 -11.10
C ALA A 102 -3.42 29.49 -9.80
N SER A 103 -4.75 29.36 -9.91
CA SER A 103 -5.57 28.87 -8.82
C SER A 103 -5.18 27.45 -8.43
N VAL A 104 -5.41 27.11 -7.16
CA VAL A 104 -5.23 25.74 -6.68
C VAL A 104 -6.26 24.84 -7.36
N LYS A 105 -5.79 23.79 -8.02
CA LYS A 105 -6.64 22.73 -8.57
C LYS A 105 -6.64 21.52 -7.64
N THR A 106 -7.70 20.73 -7.68
CA THR A 106 -7.76 19.44 -6.99
C THR A 106 -8.07 18.33 -7.98
N ALA A 107 -7.46 17.17 -7.79
CA ALA A 107 -7.77 15.97 -8.58
C ALA A 107 -7.64 14.72 -7.73
N THR A 108 -8.40 13.68 -8.11
CA THR A 108 -8.26 12.34 -7.53
C THR A 108 -7.05 11.65 -8.12
N VAL A 109 -6.20 11.11 -7.26
CA VAL A 109 -4.96 10.41 -7.59
C VAL A 109 -5.05 8.99 -7.07
N THR A 110 -4.59 8.05 -7.89
CA THR A 110 -4.41 6.64 -7.50
C THR A 110 -2.94 6.32 -7.44
N LEU A 111 -2.48 5.77 -6.32
CA LEU A 111 -1.11 5.31 -6.11
C LEU A 111 -1.10 3.81 -5.79
N LYS A 112 -0.11 3.09 -6.31
CA LYS A 112 0.13 1.67 -6.06
C LYS A 112 1.45 1.48 -5.30
N ALA A 113 1.41 0.68 -4.24
CA ALA A 113 2.58 0.36 -3.44
C ALA A 113 3.65 -0.36 -4.27
N GLY A 114 4.92 -0.06 -4.02
CA GLY A 114 6.06 -0.69 -4.69
C GLY A 114 6.17 -0.44 -6.20
N GLU A 115 5.35 0.44 -6.75
CA GLU A 115 5.35 0.78 -8.18
C GLU A 115 5.74 2.25 -8.42
N PRO A 116 6.27 2.56 -9.62
CA PRO A 116 6.32 3.93 -10.09
C PRO A 116 4.90 4.44 -10.39
N ASN A 117 4.56 5.60 -9.85
CA ASN A 117 3.28 6.26 -10.01
C ASN A 117 3.51 7.65 -10.59
N THR A 118 2.82 7.94 -11.69
CA THR A 118 2.84 9.27 -12.30
C THR A 118 1.53 9.96 -11.97
N ILE A 119 1.62 11.09 -11.28
CA ILE A 119 0.50 12.00 -11.07
C ILE A 119 0.46 12.95 -12.26
N GLU A 120 -0.64 12.96 -12.99
CA GLU A 120 -0.86 13.89 -14.09
C GLU A 120 -1.35 15.23 -13.56
N TRP A 121 -0.83 16.31 -14.14
CA TRP A 121 -1.28 17.66 -13.84
C TRP A 121 -2.69 17.91 -14.42
N PRO A 122 -3.65 18.45 -13.63
CA PRO A 122 -5.03 18.72 -14.07
C PRO A 122 -5.20 20.08 -14.79
#